data_AF-A0A4R3GSB5-F1
#
_entry.id   AF-A0A4R3GSB5-F1
#
_cell.length_a   1.000
_cell.length_b   1.000
_cell.length_c   1.000
_cell.angle_alpha   90.00
_cell.angle_beta   90.00
_cell.angle_gamma   90.00
#
_symmetry.space_group_name_H-M   'P 1'
#
loop_
_entity.id
_entity.type
_entity.pdbx_description
1 polymer ?
#
loop_
_entity_poly.entity_id
_entity_poly.type
_entity_poly.pdbx_seq_one_letter_code
_entity_poly.pdbx_strand_id
1 'polypeptide(L)'
;MSQELAASLTDPANIVAVLVAIAVFATFYTLAVPFFERGDLNKRMKAVSTEREQIRARERARLNTDAGAKATLRSQNNRPVRHIVERFNLRKALVDDNTMNKLRAAGFRSENALNTFLVARFLLPFLFLAVAAFWMFGLGNLVGKGLPIRLFIVIGIAYIGFYAPNIYISNRMTKRQQSIKRAWPDALDMMLICVESGISIEAAMRRVSEELGEQSPPLAEEMVLTTAELSFLPDRRVALENLATRTQIDLVRSVTQALIQADRYGTPIATALRVLAQEGRDERMNEAEKKAAALPPKLTVPMILFFLPVLIAVILGPAGIQVADRF
;
A
#
# COMPACT_ATOMS: atom_id res chain seq x y z
N MET A 1 -22.92 29.98 -29.73
CA MET A 1 -22.22 28.91 -28.98
C MET A 1 -21.05 28.30 -29.77
N SER A 2 -21.21 27.93 -31.05
CA SER A 2 -20.09 27.43 -31.89
C SER A 2 -19.07 28.52 -32.28
N GLN A 3 -19.51 29.76 -32.50
CA GLN A 3 -18.61 30.88 -32.86
C GLN A 3 -17.80 31.43 -31.68
N GLU A 4 -18.31 31.35 -30.45
CA GLU A 4 -17.56 31.75 -29.24
C GLU A 4 -16.48 30.73 -28.86
N LEU A 5 -16.75 29.43 -29.07
CA LEU A 5 -15.74 28.39 -28.93
C LEU A 5 -14.62 28.56 -29.96
N ALA A 6 -14.96 28.91 -31.21
CA ALA A 6 -13.99 29.19 -32.26
C ALA A 6 -13.15 30.45 -31.93
N ALA A 7 -13.77 31.54 -31.46
CA ALA A 7 -13.05 32.75 -31.07
C ALA A 7 -12.12 32.52 -29.86
N SER A 8 -12.57 31.75 -28.86
CA SER A 8 -11.75 31.36 -27.69
C SER A 8 -10.58 30.44 -28.08
N LEU A 9 -10.75 29.58 -29.09
CA LEU A 9 -9.69 28.72 -29.63
C LEU A 9 -8.71 29.45 -30.57
N THR A 10 -9.09 30.63 -31.09
CA THR A 10 -8.24 31.41 -32.01
C THR A 10 -7.42 32.49 -31.29
N ASP A 11 -7.68 32.70 -30.00
CA ASP A 11 -6.94 33.65 -29.18
C ASP A 11 -5.48 33.16 -29.00
N PRO A 12 -4.44 33.93 -29.38
CA PRO A 12 -3.06 33.47 -29.40
C PRO A 12 -2.58 32.93 -28.04
N ALA A 13 -3.11 33.49 -26.95
CA ALA A 13 -2.81 33.04 -25.59
C ALA A 13 -3.36 31.64 -25.28
N ASN A 14 -4.54 31.29 -25.79
CA ASN A 14 -5.16 29.99 -25.56
C ASN A 14 -4.53 28.89 -26.43
N ILE A 15 -4.14 29.23 -27.67
CA ILE A 15 -3.38 28.31 -28.54
C ILE A 15 -2.03 27.98 -27.93
N VAL A 16 -1.30 28.98 -27.42
CA VAL A 16 0.00 28.77 -26.75
C VAL A 16 -0.18 27.95 -25.47
N ALA A 17 -1.20 28.21 -24.66
CA ALA A 17 -1.46 27.42 -23.45
C ALA A 17 -1.76 25.95 -23.76
N VAL A 18 -2.54 25.66 -24.81
CA VAL A 18 -2.85 24.29 -25.24
C VAL A 18 -1.61 23.60 -25.82
N LEU A 19 -0.82 24.29 -26.66
CA LEU A 19 0.42 23.74 -27.20
C LEU A 19 1.46 23.45 -26.12
N VAL A 20 1.60 24.34 -25.14
CA VAL A 20 2.51 24.13 -23.99
C VAL A 20 2.01 22.97 -23.13
N ALA A 21 0.70 22.85 -22.88
CA ALA A 21 0.14 21.72 -22.14
C ALA A 21 0.38 20.38 -22.87
N ILE A 22 0.20 20.34 -24.20
CA ILE A 22 0.45 19.15 -25.02
C ILE A 22 1.96 18.84 -25.07
N ALA A 23 2.83 19.83 -25.22
CA ALA A 23 4.28 19.64 -25.26
C ALA A 23 4.83 19.14 -23.92
N VAL A 24 4.36 19.71 -22.81
CA VAL A 24 4.69 19.26 -21.45
C VAL A 24 4.18 17.83 -21.25
N PHE A 25 2.93 17.54 -21.62
CA PHE A 25 2.35 16.21 -21.52
C PHE A 25 3.11 15.17 -22.38
N ALA A 26 3.47 15.50 -23.63
CA ALA A 26 4.19 14.62 -24.54
C ALA A 26 5.63 14.36 -24.07
N THR A 27 6.32 15.38 -23.55
CA THR A 27 7.68 15.25 -22.99
C THR A 27 7.65 14.35 -21.75
N PHE A 28 6.67 14.53 -20.89
CA PHE A 28 6.50 13.69 -19.71
C PHE A 28 6.03 12.27 -20.04
N TYR A 29 5.15 12.09 -21.03
CA TYR A 29 4.74 10.77 -21.52
C TYR A 29 5.94 10.00 -22.08
N THR A 30 6.77 10.66 -22.89
CA THR A 30 8.00 10.07 -23.46
C THR A 30 9.00 9.66 -22.38
N LEU A 31 9.09 10.42 -21.29
CA LEU A 31 9.91 10.06 -20.12
C LEU A 31 9.29 8.95 -19.26
N ALA A 32 7.96 8.83 -19.23
CA ALA A 32 7.23 7.88 -18.39
C ALA A 32 7.09 6.48 -19.01
N VAL A 33 6.90 6.39 -20.33
CA VAL A 33 6.75 5.15 -21.09
C VAL A 33 7.88 4.13 -20.84
N PRO A 34 9.18 4.50 -20.86
CA PRO A 34 10.26 3.53 -20.61
C PRO A 34 10.25 2.96 -19.18
N PHE A 35 9.53 3.59 -18.23
CA PHE A 35 9.33 3.08 -16.88
C PHE A 35 8.01 2.31 -16.69
N PHE A 36 7.06 2.44 -17.62
CA PHE A 36 5.79 1.71 -17.66
C PHE A 36 5.83 0.46 -18.55
N GLU A 37 6.90 0.28 -19.32
CA GLU A 37 7.21 -0.99 -19.97
C GLU A 37 7.38 -2.06 -18.90
N ARG A 38 6.34 -2.87 -18.75
CA ARG A 38 6.36 -4.16 -18.05
C ARG A 38 7.60 -4.90 -18.55
N GLY A 39 8.64 -4.92 -17.72
CA GLY A 39 9.89 -5.58 -18.06
C GLY A 39 9.60 -7.01 -18.50
N ASP A 40 9.80 -7.28 -19.78
CA ASP A 40 9.75 -8.61 -20.37
C ASP A 40 10.51 -9.57 -19.45
N LEU A 41 9.79 -10.61 -19.01
CA LEU A 41 10.30 -11.72 -18.22
C LEU A 41 11.61 -12.27 -18.82
N ASN A 42 11.75 -12.22 -20.15
CA ASN A 42 12.94 -12.62 -20.89
C ASN A 42 14.20 -11.77 -20.64
N LYS A 43 14.07 -10.44 -20.48
CA LYS A 43 15.22 -9.57 -20.14
C LYS A 43 15.67 -9.81 -18.69
N ARG A 44 14.73 -10.12 -17.79
CA ARG A 44 15.00 -10.43 -16.37
C ARG A 44 15.61 -11.82 -16.18
N MET A 45 15.21 -12.81 -16.99
CA MET A 45 15.84 -14.14 -17.00
C MET A 45 17.32 -14.08 -17.43
N LYS A 46 17.65 -13.26 -18.44
CA LYS A 46 19.05 -13.05 -18.86
C LYS A 46 19.90 -12.28 -17.84
N ALA A 47 19.31 -11.35 -17.10
CA ALA A 47 20.00 -10.62 -16.03
C ALA A 47 20.26 -11.49 -14.78
N VAL A 48 19.32 -12.39 -14.43
CA VAL A 48 19.46 -13.30 -13.28
C VAL A 48 20.43 -14.46 -13.59
N SER A 49 20.54 -14.92 -14.84
CA SER A 49 21.56 -15.91 -15.21
C SER A 49 22.97 -15.33 -15.15
N THR A 50 23.15 -14.07 -15.57
CA THR A 50 24.44 -13.37 -15.50
C THR A 50 24.82 -12.96 -14.07
N GLU A 51 23.86 -12.56 -13.23
CA GLU A 51 24.15 -12.34 -11.80
C GLU A 51 24.48 -13.63 -11.04
N ARG A 52 23.79 -14.75 -11.32
CA ARG A 52 24.12 -16.04 -10.70
C ARG A 52 25.53 -16.52 -11.07
N GLU A 53 25.98 -16.27 -12.30
CA GLU A 53 27.36 -16.56 -12.71
C GLU A 53 28.37 -15.63 -12.05
N GLN A 54 28.07 -14.33 -11.91
CA GLN A 54 28.94 -13.36 -11.24
C GLN A 54 29.04 -13.61 -9.72
N ILE A 55 27.95 -14.01 -9.06
CA ILE A 55 27.93 -14.38 -7.65
C ILE A 55 28.76 -15.65 -7.43
N ARG A 56 28.57 -16.70 -8.25
CA ARG A 56 29.39 -17.92 -8.21
C ARG A 56 30.87 -17.64 -8.49
N ALA A 57 31.18 -16.73 -9.42
CA ALA A 57 32.55 -16.33 -9.72
C ALA A 57 33.19 -15.56 -8.55
N ARG A 58 32.45 -14.64 -7.91
CA ARG A 58 32.89 -13.94 -6.68
C ARG A 58 33.07 -14.88 -5.50
N GLU A 59 32.20 -15.86 -5.33
CA GLU A 59 32.28 -16.83 -4.24
C GLU A 59 33.46 -17.78 -4.42
N ARG A 60 33.72 -18.26 -5.65
CA ARG A 60 34.95 -19.03 -5.96
C ARG A 60 36.22 -18.19 -5.79
N ALA A 61 36.19 -16.91 -6.17
CA ALA A 61 37.32 -16.01 -5.95
C ALA A 61 37.57 -15.76 -4.45
N ARG A 62 36.50 -15.61 -3.65
CA ARG A 62 36.59 -15.49 -2.18
C ARG A 62 37.11 -16.77 -1.51
N LEU A 63 36.66 -17.93 -1.94
CA LEU A 63 37.10 -19.22 -1.39
C LEU A 63 38.58 -19.50 -1.72
N ASN A 64 39.06 -19.07 -2.89
CA ASN A 64 40.49 -19.13 -3.23
C ASN A 64 41.34 -18.13 -2.43
N THR A 65 40.81 -16.97 -2.04
CA THR A 65 41.51 -16.03 -1.15
C THR A 65 41.48 -16.47 0.32
N ASP A 66 40.38 -17.08 0.79
CA ASP A 66 40.24 -17.57 2.16
C ASP A 66 41.04 -18.87 2.41
N ALA A 67 41.28 -19.68 1.39
CA ALA A 67 42.18 -20.84 1.47
C ALA A 67 43.66 -20.42 1.64
N GLY A 68 44.05 -19.25 1.14
CA GLY A 68 45.39 -18.66 1.35
C GLY A 68 45.52 -17.81 2.62
N ALA A 69 44.40 -17.31 3.17
CA ALA A 69 44.39 -16.37 4.29
C ALA A 69 44.42 -17.01 5.69
N LYS A 70 44.35 -18.35 5.81
CA LYS A 70 44.46 -19.06 7.10
C LYS A 70 45.88 -19.06 7.71
N ALA A 71 46.87 -18.44 7.08
CA ALA A 71 48.26 -18.46 7.55
C ALA A 71 48.76 -17.17 8.24
N THR A 72 48.04 -16.04 8.28
CA THR A 72 48.61 -14.81 8.88
C THR A 72 47.59 -13.94 9.63
N LEU A 73 47.60 -14.12 10.95
CA LEU A 73 47.38 -13.14 12.02
C LEU A 73 47.42 -11.66 11.58
N ARG A 74 46.41 -10.86 11.98
CA ARG A 74 46.53 -9.79 12.99
C ARG A 74 45.33 -8.85 12.97
N SER A 75 44.76 -8.69 14.17
CA SER A 75 43.96 -7.55 14.59
C SER A 75 44.65 -6.23 14.20
N GLN A 76 43.97 -5.38 13.43
CA GLN A 76 44.18 -3.93 13.52
C GLN A 76 42.92 -3.14 13.14
N ASN A 77 42.27 -2.68 14.21
CA ASN A 77 41.55 -1.42 14.35
C ASN A 77 41.68 -0.45 13.15
N ASN A 78 40.57 -0.14 12.47
CA ASN A 78 40.50 0.95 11.52
C ASN A 78 39.17 1.73 11.65
N ARG A 79 39.13 2.64 12.64
CA ARG A 79 38.20 3.78 12.67
C ARG A 79 38.85 4.93 11.87
N PRO A 80 38.59 5.04 10.55
CA PRO A 80 38.05 6.31 10.06
C PRO A 80 37.18 6.16 8.79
N VAL A 81 36.43 5.06 8.61
CA VAL A 81 35.58 4.87 7.41
C VAL A 81 34.09 5.17 7.67
N ARG A 82 33.68 5.37 8.93
CA ARG A 82 32.26 5.65 9.26
C ARG A 82 31.75 7.01 8.78
N HIS A 83 32.60 8.05 8.74
CA HIS A 83 32.14 9.42 8.44
C HIS A 83 31.97 9.76 6.95
N ILE A 84 32.47 8.92 6.03
CA ILE A 84 32.26 9.10 4.59
C ILE A 84 30.97 8.37 4.14
N VAL A 85 30.59 7.31 4.85
CA VAL A 85 29.34 6.57 4.61
C VAL A 85 28.10 7.35 5.11
N GLU A 86 28.26 8.27 6.06
CA GLU A 86 27.19 9.15 6.54
C GLU A 86 26.70 10.18 5.51
N ARG A 87 27.56 10.66 4.60
CA ARG A 87 27.15 11.61 3.54
C ARG A 87 26.41 10.96 2.37
N PHE A 88 26.55 9.65 2.19
CA PHE A 88 25.71 8.88 1.25
C PHE A 88 24.38 8.41 1.87
N ASN A 89 24.16 8.69 3.16
CA ASN A 89 22.94 8.33 3.88
C ASN A 89 21.76 9.27 3.59
N LEU A 90 21.98 10.38 2.85
CA LEU A 90 20.91 11.25 2.34
C LEU A 90 20.01 10.56 1.30
N ARG A 91 20.56 9.58 0.56
CA ARG A 91 19.74 8.75 -0.35
C ARG A 91 18.83 7.79 0.42
N LYS A 92 19.24 7.37 1.62
CA LYS A 92 18.47 6.53 2.54
C LYS A 92 17.44 7.34 3.34
N ALA A 93 17.73 8.61 3.63
CA ALA A 93 16.79 9.54 4.26
C ALA A 93 15.67 10.02 3.32
N LEU A 94 15.90 9.97 1.99
CA LEU A 94 14.91 10.32 0.96
C LEU A 94 14.13 9.11 0.42
N VAL A 95 14.64 7.89 0.60
CA VAL A 95 13.86 6.64 0.46
C VAL A 95 13.24 6.37 1.82
N ASP A 96 12.18 7.11 2.12
CA ASP A 96 11.40 6.99 3.33
C ASP A 96 11.09 5.51 3.61
N ASP A 97 11.78 4.89 4.58
CA ASP A 97 11.61 3.47 4.94
C ASP A 97 10.13 3.14 5.21
N ASN A 98 9.37 4.14 5.67
CA ASN A 98 7.92 4.09 5.82
C ASN A 98 7.18 3.90 4.48
N THR A 99 7.61 4.58 3.42
CA THR A 99 7.05 4.43 2.07
C THR A 99 7.38 3.05 1.50
N MET A 100 8.60 2.55 1.72
CA MET A 100 8.99 1.20 1.34
C MET A 100 8.15 0.14 2.09
N ASN A 101 7.97 0.31 3.40
CA ASN A 101 7.16 -0.59 4.22
C ASN A 101 5.68 -0.56 3.81
N LYS A 102 5.13 0.61 3.46
CA LYS A 102 3.76 0.74 2.92
C LYS A 102 3.61 0.03 1.56
N LEU A 103 4.60 0.16 0.68
CA LEU A 103 4.60 -0.53 -0.62
C LEU A 103 4.66 -2.05 -0.44
N ARG A 104 5.53 -2.53 0.46
CA ARG A 104 5.63 -3.96 0.82
C ARG A 104 4.32 -4.49 1.40
N ALA A 105 3.68 -3.74 2.30
CA ALA A 105 2.39 -4.11 2.88
C ALA A 105 1.28 -4.15 1.81
N ALA A 106 1.33 -3.25 0.83
CA ALA A 106 0.43 -3.24 -0.33
C ALA A 106 0.67 -4.40 -1.34
N GLY A 107 1.72 -5.22 -1.14
CA GLY A 107 2.08 -6.34 -2.01
C GLY A 107 3.04 -5.97 -3.15
N PHE A 108 3.48 -4.72 -3.22
CA PHE A 108 4.42 -4.24 -4.22
C PHE A 108 5.86 -4.45 -3.74
N ARG A 109 6.39 -5.64 -4.02
CA ARG A 109 7.73 -6.07 -3.55
C ARG A 109 8.87 -5.82 -4.54
N SER A 110 8.57 -5.47 -5.79
CA SER A 110 9.60 -5.22 -6.81
C SER A 110 10.23 -3.84 -6.64
N GLU A 111 11.53 -3.71 -6.86
CA GLU A 111 12.27 -2.44 -6.86
C GLU A 111 11.67 -1.44 -7.88
N ASN A 112 11.17 -1.96 -9.00
CA ASN A 112 10.42 -1.19 -9.99
C ASN A 112 9.15 -0.55 -9.43
N ALA A 113 8.50 -1.13 -8.43
CA ALA A 113 7.26 -0.57 -7.88
C ALA A 113 7.49 0.69 -7.04
N LEU A 114 8.65 0.81 -6.39
CA LEU A 114 9.06 2.07 -5.76
C LEU A 114 9.23 3.14 -6.85
N ASN A 115 9.95 2.81 -7.93
CA ASN A 115 10.15 3.73 -9.05
C ASN A 115 8.82 4.12 -9.70
N THR A 116 7.92 3.16 -9.96
CA THR A 116 6.58 3.44 -10.50
C THR A 116 5.75 4.30 -9.56
N PHE A 117 5.82 4.10 -8.25
CA PHE A 117 5.11 4.95 -7.28
C PHE A 117 5.67 6.37 -7.26
N LEU A 118 7.00 6.54 -7.24
CA LEU A 118 7.63 7.85 -7.29
C LEU A 118 7.27 8.57 -8.59
N VAL A 119 7.38 7.88 -9.72
CA VAL A 119 6.99 8.38 -11.04
C VAL A 119 5.51 8.75 -11.08
N ALA A 120 4.61 7.91 -10.55
CA ALA A 120 3.19 8.22 -10.47
C ALA A 120 2.91 9.43 -9.57
N ARG A 121 3.59 9.56 -8.43
CA ARG A 121 3.46 10.69 -7.50
C ARG A 121 3.94 12.01 -8.14
N PHE A 122 4.98 11.95 -8.95
CA PHE A 122 5.47 13.11 -9.70
C PHE A 122 4.60 13.42 -10.92
N LEU A 123 4.19 12.43 -11.72
CA LEU A 123 3.47 12.62 -12.98
C LEU A 123 1.98 12.92 -12.82
N LEU A 124 1.27 12.23 -11.91
CA LEU A 124 -0.18 12.40 -11.76
C LEU A 124 -0.61 13.86 -11.53
N PRO A 125 0.08 14.66 -10.70
CA PRO A 125 -0.23 16.08 -10.55
C PRO A 125 -0.13 16.86 -11.87
N PHE A 126 0.92 16.65 -12.67
CA PHE A 126 1.07 17.34 -13.96
C PHE A 126 0.02 16.88 -14.97
N LEU A 127 -0.34 15.60 -14.94
CA LEU A 127 -1.38 15.03 -15.78
C LEU A 127 -2.76 15.61 -15.43
N PHE A 128 -3.10 15.65 -14.14
CA PHE A 128 -4.33 16.27 -13.65
C PHE A 128 -4.35 17.78 -13.90
N LEU A 129 -3.20 18.45 -13.80
CA LEU A 129 -3.07 19.88 -14.12
C LEU A 129 -3.29 20.13 -15.62
N ALA A 130 -2.68 19.33 -16.49
CA ALA A 130 -2.86 19.44 -17.94
C ALA A 130 -4.32 19.17 -18.34
N VAL A 131 -4.95 18.16 -17.76
CA VAL A 131 -6.38 17.87 -17.98
C VAL A 131 -7.26 18.97 -17.42
N ALA A 132 -6.97 19.53 -16.24
CA ALA A 132 -7.73 20.63 -15.65
C ALA A 132 -7.59 21.91 -16.47
N ALA A 133 -6.38 22.21 -16.97
CA ALA A 133 -6.12 23.33 -17.86
C ALA A 133 -6.83 23.13 -19.20
N PHE A 134 -6.77 21.93 -19.80
CA PHE A 134 -7.49 21.62 -21.02
C PHE A 134 -9.01 21.70 -20.84
N TRP A 135 -9.54 21.18 -19.74
CA TRP A 135 -10.97 21.25 -19.42
C TRP A 135 -11.45 22.69 -19.20
N MET A 136 -10.60 23.53 -18.59
CA MET A 136 -10.95 24.92 -18.27
C MET A 136 -10.77 25.87 -19.47
N PHE A 137 -9.65 25.80 -20.17
CA PHE A 137 -9.33 26.70 -21.29
C PHE A 137 -9.82 26.17 -22.64
N GLY A 138 -9.89 24.84 -22.83
CA GLY A 138 -10.30 24.21 -24.08
C GLY A 138 -11.81 24.04 -24.26
N LEU A 139 -12.59 23.84 -23.19
CA LEU A 139 -14.06 23.72 -23.27
C LEU A 139 -14.82 25.03 -22.95
N GLY A 140 -14.12 26.11 -22.58
CA GLY A 140 -14.77 27.41 -22.31
C GLY A 140 -15.72 27.43 -21.09
N ASN A 141 -15.72 26.38 -20.26
CA ASN A 141 -16.50 26.36 -19.03
C ASN A 141 -15.85 27.30 -17.99
N LEU A 142 -16.62 28.28 -17.49
CA LEU A 142 -16.25 29.36 -16.56
C LEU A 142 -15.68 30.65 -17.18
N VAL A 143 -15.93 30.97 -18.45
CA VAL A 143 -15.55 32.27 -19.06
C VAL A 143 -16.08 33.50 -18.28
N GLY A 144 -17.13 33.35 -17.44
CA GLY A 144 -17.66 34.41 -16.58
C GLY A 144 -17.10 34.53 -15.15
N LYS A 145 -16.23 33.61 -14.67
CA LYS A 145 -15.64 33.70 -13.32
C LYS A 145 -14.25 34.33 -13.36
N GLY A 146 -13.91 35.19 -12.39
CA GLY A 146 -12.62 35.88 -12.31
C GLY A 146 -11.42 34.92 -12.30
N LEU A 147 -10.31 35.36 -12.90
CA LEU A 147 -9.00 34.67 -12.93
C LEU A 147 -8.59 33.99 -11.60
N PRO A 148 -8.75 34.61 -10.40
CA PRO A 148 -8.36 33.95 -9.15
C PRO A 148 -9.15 32.67 -8.83
N ILE A 149 -10.45 32.62 -9.14
CA ILE A 149 -11.29 31.43 -8.91
C ILE A 149 -10.89 30.28 -9.83
N ARG A 150 -10.51 30.60 -11.08
CA ARG A 150 -10.04 29.62 -12.07
C ARG A 150 -8.75 28.95 -11.62
N LEU A 151 -7.76 29.75 -11.22
CA LEU A 151 -6.49 29.24 -10.70
C LEU A 151 -6.69 28.37 -9.46
N PHE A 152 -7.57 28.76 -8.55
CA PHE A 152 -7.90 27.96 -7.36
C PHE A 152 -8.45 26.57 -7.70
N ILE A 153 -9.32 26.46 -8.70
CA ILE A 153 -9.90 25.17 -9.12
C ILE A 153 -8.83 24.27 -9.77
N VAL A 154 -7.97 24.82 -10.64
CA VAL A 154 -6.88 24.05 -11.27
C VAL A 154 -5.88 23.55 -10.24
N ILE A 155 -5.48 24.41 -9.29
CA ILE A 155 -4.59 24.04 -8.20
C ILE A 155 -5.26 22.97 -7.31
N GLY A 156 -6.56 23.10 -7.02
CA GLY A 156 -7.31 22.10 -6.27
C GLY A 156 -7.34 20.72 -6.94
N ILE A 157 -7.56 20.68 -8.26
CA ILE A 157 -7.57 19.43 -9.04
C ILE A 157 -6.16 18.81 -9.10
N ALA A 158 -5.12 19.62 -9.31
CA ALA A 158 -3.73 19.17 -9.27
C ALA A 158 -3.34 18.63 -7.89
N TYR A 159 -3.83 19.25 -6.81
CA TYR A 159 -3.63 18.80 -5.44
C TYR A 159 -4.27 17.42 -5.20
N ILE A 160 -5.48 17.18 -5.72
CA ILE A 160 -6.11 15.86 -5.67
C ILE A 160 -5.27 14.82 -6.44
N GLY A 161 -4.72 15.19 -7.60
CA GLY A 161 -3.81 14.33 -8.38
C GLY A 161 -2.57 13.90 -7.61
N PHE A 162 -2.03 14.75 -6.73
CA PHE A 162 -0.90 14.41 -5.85
C PHE A 162 -1.27 13.41 -4.74
N TYR A 163 -2.49 13.50 -4.20
CA TYR A 163 -2.95 12.59 -3.15
C TYR A 163 -3.47 11.25 -3.68
N ALA A 164 -3.93 11.20 -4.92
CA ALA A 164 -4.50 10.00 -5.54
C ALA A 164 -3.62 8.73 -5.43
N PRO A 165 -2.30 8.73 -5.74
CA PRO A 165 -1.49 7.52 -5.65
C PRO A 165 -1.27 7.04 -4.20
N ASN A 166 -1.19 7.95 -3.23
CA ASN A 166 -1.14 7.59 -1.80
C ASN A 166 -2.43 6.90 -1.36
N ILE A 167 -3.58 7.44 -1.76
CA ILE A 167 -4.90 6.86 -1.44
C ILE A 167 -5.03 5.47 -2.08
N TYR A 168 -4.60 5.30 -3.32
CA TYR A 168 -4.66 4.01 -4.01
C TYR A 168 -3.85 2.93 -3.29
N ILE A 169 -2.61 3.23 -2.90
CA ILE A 169 -1.75 2.27 -2.17
C ILE A 169 -2.34 1.96 -0.81
N SER A 170 -2.79 2.97 -0.06
CA SER A 170 -3.42 2.77 1.24
C SER A 170 -4.65 1.86 1.12
N ASN A 171 -5.53 2.11 0.15
CA ASN A 171 -6.70 1.28 -0.09
C ASN A 171 -6.33 -0.17 -0.48
N ARG A 172 -5.32 -0.35 -1.34
CA ARG A 172 -4.80 -1.69 -1.69
C ARG A 172 -4.24 -2.41 -0.47
N MET A 173 -3.46 -1.72 0.36
CA MET A 173 -2.92 -2.24 1.62
C MET A 173 -4.05 -2.65 2.57
N THR A 174 -5.04 -1.78 2.82
CA THR A 174 -6.18 -2.09 3.69
C THR A 174 -6.97 -3.31 3.20
N LYS A 175 -7.24 -3.42 1.89
CA LYS A 175 -7.92 -4.60 1.32
C LYS A 175 -7.11 -5.88 1.54
N ARG A 176 -5.80 -5.82 1.34
CA ARG A 176 -4.88 -6.96 1.53
C ARG A 176 -4.81 -7.37 3.01
N GLN A 177 -4.64 -6.40 3.90
CA GLN A 177 -4.66 -6.61 5.35
C GLN A 177 -5.99 -7.17 5.85
N GLN A 178 -7.11 -6.70 5.31
CA GLN A 178 -8.42 -7.20 5.69
C GLN A 178 -8.63 -8.66 5.22
N SER A 179 -8.11 -9.02 4.03
CA SER A 179 -8.11 -10.41 3.55
C SER A 179 -7.31 -11.31 4.50
N ILE A 180 -6.14 -10.84 4.95
CA ILE A 180 -5.29 -11.56 5.90
C ILE A 180 -6.00 -11.67 7.25
N LYS A 181 -6.50 -10.57 7.82
CA LYS A 181 -7.16 -10.54 9.13
C LYS A 181 -8.35 -11.51 9.21
N ARG A 182 -9.12 -11.67 8.13
CA ARG A 182 -10.26 -12.60 8.09
C ARG A 182 -9.86 -14.07 8.11
N ALA A 183 -8.82 -14.43 7.37
CA ALA A 183 -8.33 -15.81 7.25
C ALA A 183 -7.29 -16.19 8.33
N TRP A 184 -6.82 -15.22 9.11
CA TRP A 184 -5.78 -15.42 10.12
C TRP A 184 -6.16 -16.41 11.22
N PRO A 185 -7.35 -16.35 11.86
CA PRO A 185 -7.71 -17.32 12.89
C PRO A 185 -7.74 -18.76 12.34
N ASP A 186 -8.27 -18.93 11.12
CA ASP A 186 -8.36 -20.24 10.46
C ASP A 186 -6.95 -20.79 10.13
N ALA A 187 -5.99 -19.92 9.79
CA ALA A 187 -4.58 -20.28 9.63
C ALA A 187 -3.92 -20.71 10.94
N LEU A 188 -4.21 -20.03 12.06
CA LEU A 188 -3.68 -20.39 13.37
C LEU A 188 -4.23 -21.74 13.84
N ASP A 189 -5.50 -22.05 13.54
CA ASP A 189 -6.11 -23.33 13.86
C ASP A 189 -5.45 -24.48 13.09
N MET A 190 -5.19 -24.30 11.80
CA MET A 190 -4.44 -25.28 11.00
C MET A 190 -3.01 -25.45 11.53
N MET A 191 -2.32 -24.35 11.88
CA MET A 191 -1.00 -24.43 12.51
C MET A 191 -1.03 -25.14 13.85
N LEU A 192 -2.04 -24.89 14.69
CA LEU A 192 -2.22 -25.53 15.98
C LEU A 192 -2.36 -27.05 15.82
N ILE A 193 -3.21 -27.51 14.90
CA ILE A 193 -3.39 -28.94 14.61
C ILE A 193 -2.06 -29.57 14.16
N CYS A 194 -1.31 -28.90 13.27
CA CYS A 194 0.00 -29.37 12.85
C CYS A 194 1.00 -29.48 14.02
N VAL A 195 1.05 -28.46 14.89
CA VAL A 195 1.97 -28.45 16.04
C VAL A 195 1.59 -29.49 17.08
N GLU A 196 0.29 -29.70 17.34
CA GLU A 196 -0.21 -30.75 18.24
C GLU A 196 0.09 -32.16 17.71
N SER A 197 0.15 -32.32 16.38
CA SER A 197 0.57 -33.57 15.73
C SER A 197 2.09 -33.79 15.73
N GLY A 198 2.87 -32.85 16.27
CA GLY A 198 4.33 -32.95 16.38
C GLY A 198 5.10 -32.45 15.14
N ILE A 199 4.44 -31.79 14.20
CA ILE A 199 5.09 -31.19 13.02
C ILE A 199 5.74 -29.85 13.39
N SER A 200 6.88 -29.54 12.77
CA SER A 200 7.56 -28.26 13.00
C SER A 200 6.73 -27.07 12.53
N ILE A 201 6.91 -25.91 13.19
CA ILE A 201 6.17 -24.68 12.85
C ILE A 201 6.39 -24.23 11.40
N GLU A 202 7.56 -24.50 10.84
CA GLU A 202 7.89 -24.18 9.45
C GLU A 202 7.08 -25.00 8.45
N ALA A 203 6.96 -26.31 8.71
CA ALA A 203 6.16 -27.20 7.91
C ALA A 203 4.66 -26.89 8.08
N ALA A 204 4.24 -26.48 9.29
CA ALA A 204 2.89 -25.98 9.52
C ALA A 204 2.59 -24.71 8.70
N MET A 205 3.49 -23.71 8.69
CA MET A 205 3.34 -22.50 7.86
C MET A 205 3.27 -22.82 6.36
N ARG A 206 4.08 -23.79 5.90
CA ARG A 206 4.02 -24.26 4.52
C ARG A 206 2.68 -24.90 4.21
N ARG A 207 2.16 -25.76 5.09
CA ARG A 207 0.85 -26.40 4.92
C ARG A 207 -0.28 -25.39 4.85
N VAL A 208 -0.25 -24.36 5.71
CA VAL A 208 -1.20 -23.24 5.65
C VAL A 208 -1.11 -22.51 4.31
N SER A 209 0.09 -22.30 3.78
CA SER A 209 0.24 -21.62 2.49
C SER A 209 -0.36 -22.39 1.31
N GLU A 210 -0.35 -23.73 1.38
CA GLU A 210 -0.91 -24.61 0.36
C GLU A 210 -2.44 -24.72 0.47
N GLU A 211 -2.97 -24.88 1.68
CA GLU A 211 -4.40 -25.10 1.93
C GLU A 211 -5.24 -23.81 1.99
N LEU A 212 -4.68 -22.72 2.53
CA LEU A 212 -5.40 -21.44 2.67
C LEU A 212 -5.17 -20.48 1.49
N GLY A 213 -4.44 -20.92 0.46
CA GLY A 213 -4.18 -20.15 -0.75
C GLY A 213 -5.44 -19.77 -1.52
N GLU A 214 -6.47 -20.63 -1.50
CA GLU A 214 -7.76 -20.36 -2.16
C GLU A 214 -8.59 -19.33 -1.39
N GLN A 215 -8.54 -19.35 -0.05
CA GLN A 215 -9.32 -18.44 0.80
C GLN A 215 -8.72 -17.03 0.84
N SER A 216 -7.39 -16.94 0.92
CA SER A 216 -6.69 -15.66 1.01
C SER A 216 -5.32 -15.77 0.33
N PRO A 217 -5.25 -15.48 -0.99
CA PRO A 217 -3.97 -15.44 -1.72
C PRO A 217 -2.90 -14.55 -1.05
N PRO A 218 -3.24 -13.37 -0.49
CA PRO A 218 -2.26 -12.55 0.21
C PRO A 218 -1.64 -13.22 1.44
N LEU A 219 -2.41 -14.02 2.17
CA LEU A 219 -1.92 -14.73 3.34
C LEU A 219 -0.96 -15.85 2.92
N ALA A 220 -1.34 -16.63 1.91
CA ALA A 220 -0.47 -17.68 1.38
C ALA A 220 0.87 -17.12 0.88
N GLU A 221 0.87 -15.99 0.17
CA GLU A 221 2.11 -15.32 -0.23
C GLU A 221 3.02 -14.96 0.95
N GLU A 222 2.46 -14.41 2.04
CA GLU A 222 3.25 -14.06 3.23
C GLU A 222 3.75 -15.31 3.97
N MET A 223 2.96 -16.40 4.00
CA MET A 223 3.39 -17.68 4.58
C MET A 223 4.52 -18.31 3.77
N VAL A 224 4.40 -18.42 2.43
CA VAL A 224 5.48 -18.93 1.56
C VAL A 224 6.76 -18.12 1.74
N LEU A 225 6.64 -16.79 1.75
CA LEU A 225 7.80 -15.91 1.92
C LEU A 225 8.46 -16.11 3.28
N THR A 226 7.67 -16.26 4.35
CA THR A 226 8.19 -16.47 5.70
C THR A 226 8.82 -17.85 5.84
N THR A 227 8.24 -18.90 5.26
CA THR A 227 8.85 -20.24 5.21
C THR A 227 10.18 -20.23 4.45
N ALA A 228 10.25 -19.51 3.32
CA ALA A 228 11.50 -19.33 2.61
C ALA A 228 12.54 -18.57 3.45
N GLU A 229 12.14 -17.48 4.12
CA GLU A 229 13.03 -16.74 5.01
C GLU A 229 13.53 -17.59 6.18
N LEU A 230 12.67 -18.41 6.81
CA LEU A 230 13.07 -19.33 7.86
C LEU A 230 14.09 -20.37 7.38
N SER A 231 14.05 -20.73 6.10
CA SER A 231 15.00 -21.69 5.50
C SER A 231 16.35 -21.08 5.14
N PHE A 232 16.39 -19.77 4.81
CA PHE A 232 17.59 -19.10 4.29
C PHE A 232 18.26 -18.15 5.28
N LEU A 233 17.51 -17.58 6.23
CA LEU A 233 18.06 -16.64 7.21
C LEU A 233 18.73 -17.41 8.36
N PRO A 234 19.89 -16.93 8.85
CA PRO A 234 20.57 -17.54 9.98
C PRO A 234 19.83 -17.35 11.31
N ASP A 235 18.99 -16.30 11.41
CA ASP A 235 18.21 -16.00 12.60
C ASP A 235 16.71 -16.10 12.31
N ARG A 236 16.06 -17.08 12.95
CA ARG A 236 14.61 -17.34 12.86
C ARG A 236 13.79 -16.14 13.34
N ARG A 237 14.30 -15.43 14.34
CA ARG A 237 13.66 -14.25 14.90
C ARG A 237 13.49 -13.16 13.85
N VAL A 238 14.49 -12.95 13.00
CA VAL A 238 14.44 -11.93 11.96
C VAL A 238 13.38 -12.26 10.91
N ALA A 239 13.27 -13.52 10.50
CA ALA A 239 12.23 -13.97 9.56
C ALA A 239 10.81 -13.71 10.12
N LEU A 240 10.62 -14.03 11.40
CA LEU A 240 9.40 -13.76 12.14
C LEU A 240 9.13 -12.23 12.26
N GLU A 241 10.09 -11.43 12.71
CA GLU A 241 9.92 -9.96 12.79
C GLU A 241 9.61 -9.32 11.42
N ASN A 242 10.17 -9.87 10.34
CA ASN A 242 9.87 -9.44 8.98
C ASN A 242 8.41 -9.72 8.59
N LEU A 243 7.85 -10.87 8.96
CA LEU A 243 6.43 -11.19 8.74
C LEU A 243 5.52 -10.15 9.42
N ALA A 244 5.79 -9.83 10.69
CA ALA A 244 5.02 -8.81 11.42
C ALA A 244 5.14 -7.41 10.78
N THR A 245 6.34 -7.06 10.30
CA THR A 245 6.61 -5.77 9.65
C THR A 245 5.95 -5.66 8.28
N ARG A 246 5.89 -6.76 7.51
CA ARG A 246 5.26 -6.81 6.18
C ARG A 246 3.74 -6.76 6.26
N THR A 247 3.15 -7.52 7.17
CA THR A 247 1.69 -7.61 7.30
C THR A 247 1.10 -6.36 7.95
N GLN A 248 1.82 -5.76 8.92
CA GLN A 248 1.36 -4.62 9.72
C GLN A 248 -0.02 -4.87 10.36
N ILE A 249 -0.25 -6.09 10.85
CA ILE A 249 -1.45 -6.48 11.58
C ILE A 249 -1.04 -6.82 13.01
N ASP A 250 -1.71 -6.24 14.00
CA ASP A 250 -1.34 -6.42 15.41
C ASP A 250 -1.48 -7.88 15.86
N LEU A 251 -2.54 -8.57 15.43
CA LEU A 251 -2.75 -9.99 15.72
C LEU A 251 -1.61 -10.87 15.17
N VAL A 252 -1.09 -10.55 13.97
CA VAL A 252 0.08 -11.23 13.40
C VAL A 252 1.30 -10.94 14.26
N ARG A 253 1.52 -9.67 14.64
CA ARG A 253 2.64 -9.27 15.51
C ARG A 253 2.63 -10.02 16.84
N SER A 254 1.49 -10.16 17.50
CA SER A 254 1.34 -10.90 18.76
C SER A 254 1.72 -12.37 18.61
N VAL A 255 1.23 -13.04 17.56
CA VAL A 255 1.62 -14.43 17.25
C VAL A 255 3.10 -14.55 17.00
N THR A 256 3.65 -13.63 16.22
CA THR A 256 5.04 -13.69 15.83
C THR A 256 5.98 -13.50 17.04
N GLN A 257 5.61 -12.61 17.97
CA GLN A 257 6.29 -12.46 19.25
C GLN A 257 6.18 -13.70 20.13
N ALA A 258 5.00 -14.33 20.20
CA ALA A 258 4.82 -15.57 20.94
C ALA A 258 5.69 -16.71 20.38
N LEU A 259 5.79 -16.83 19.04
CA LEU A 259 6.67 -17.80 18.39
C LEU A 259 8.15 -17.54 18.71
N ILE A 260 8.60 -16.28 18.68
CA ILE A 260 9.97 -15.91 19.05
C ILE A 260 10.26 -16.26 20.52
N GLN A 261 9.31 -16.00 21.42
CA GLN A 261 9.46 -16.35 22.83
C GLN A 261 9.52 -17.85 23.03
N ALA A 262 8.69 -18.62 22.33
CA ALA A 262 8.69 -20.07 22.43
C ALA A 262 9.98 -20.70 21.86
N ASP A 263 10.53 -20.15 20.78
CA ASP A 263 11.83 -20.58 20.23
C ASP A 263 12.98 -20.31 21.22
N ARG A 264 12.94 -19.16 21.92
CA ARG A 264 13.99 -18.76 22.87
C ARG A 264 13.91 -19.47 24.22
N TYR A 265 12.70 -19.65 24.75
CA TYR A 265 12.46 -20.09 26.13
C TYR A 265 11.86 -21.50 26.21
N GLY A 266 11.54 -22.13 25.09
CA GLY A 266 10.97 -23.48 25.04
C GLY A 266 9.55 -23.57 25.60
N THR A 267 8.81 -22.46 25.66
CA THR A 267 7.43 -22.47 26.14
C THR A 267 6.52 -23.23 25.17
N PRO A 268 5.46 -23.91 25.65
CA PRO A 268 4.55 -24.66 24.77
C PRO A 268 3.89 -23.76 23.71
N ILE A 269 4.24 -23.94 22.44
CA ILE A 269 3.72 -23.13 21.33
C ILE A 269 2.20 -23.34 21.16
N ALA A 270 1.72 -24.57 21.36
CA ALA A 270 0.32 -24.93 21.18
C ALA A 270 -0.62 -24.13 22.09
N THR A 271 -0.24 -23.87 23.35
CA THR A 271 -1.08 -23.09 24.26
C THR A 271 -1.16 -21.63 23.82
N ALA A 272 -0.04 -21.04 23.40
CA ALA A 272 -0.01 -19.67 22.87
C ALA A 272 -0.84 -19.55 21.58
N LEU A 273 -0.67 -20.47 20.63
CA LEU A 273 -1.44 -20.48 19.38
C LEU A 273 -2.95 -20.62 19.64
N ARG A 274 -3.37 -21.46 20.59
CA ARG A 274 -4.78 -21.64 20.93
C ARG A 274 -5.41 -20.36 21.48
N VAL A 275 -4.72 -19.67 22.39
CA VAL A 275 -5.20 -18.40 22.96
C VAL A 275 -5.28 -17.33 21.88
N LEU A 276 -4.24 -17.19 21.05
CA LEU A 276 -4.19 -16.19 19.97
C LEU A 276 -5.18 -16.47 18.84
N ALA A 277 -5.44 -17.75 18.54
CA ALA A 277 -6.49 -18.15 17.62
C ALA A 277 -7.87 -17.74 18.15
N GLN A 278 -8.15 -17.98 19.43
CA GLN A 278 -9.38 -17.55 20.06
C GLN A 278 -9.53 -16.02 20.07
N GLU A 279 -8.47 -15.28 20.43
CA GLU A 279 -8.45 -13.81 20.38
C GLU A 279 -8.75 -13.30 18.96
N GLY A 280 -8.19 -13.95 17.93
CA GLY A 280 -8.50 -13.65 16.54
C GLY A 280 -9.97 -13.88 16.15
N ARG A 281 -10.60 -14.93 16.68
CA ARG A 281 -12.03 -15.20 16.47
C ARG A 281 -12.90 -14.18 17.21
N ASP A 282 -12.55 -13.83 18.44
CA ASP A 282 -13.27 -12.86 19.26
C ASP A 282 -13.20 -11.46 18.61
N GLU A 283 -12.05 -11.07 18.07
CA GLU A 283 -11.90 -9.83 17.30
C GLU A 283 -12.77 -9.83 16.03
N ARG A 284 -12.85 -10.97 15.33
CA ARG A 284 -13.73 -11.14 14.16
C ARG A 284 -15.21 -11.00 14.55
N MET A 285 -15.60 -11.53 15.70
CA MET A 285 -16.97 -11.39 16.24
C MET A 285 -17.25 -9.94 16.64
N ASN A 286 -16.34 -9.30 17.36
CA ASN A 286 -16.45 -7.91 17.79
C ASN A 286 -16.57 -6.95 16.60
N GLU A 287 -15.86 -7.20 15.50
CA GLU A 287 -16.04 -6.44 14.26
C GLU A 287 -17.44 -6.61 13.64
N ALA A 288 -18.02 -7.81 13.72
CA ALA A 288 -19.36 -8.07 13.24
C ALA A 288 -20.42 -7.39 14.14
N GLU A 289 -20.24 -7.48 15.45
CA GLU A 289 -21.10 -6.81 16.45
C GLU A 289 -21.04 -5.30 16.32
N LYS A 290 -19.86 -4.69 16.16
CA LYS A 290 -19.70 -3.26 15.89
C LYS A 290 -20.46 -2.83 14.64
N LYS A 291 -20.41 -3.63 13.58
CA LYS A 291 -21.17 -3.34 12.34
C LYS A 291 -22.67 -3.44 12.58
N ALA A 292 -23.13 -4.44 13.33
CA ALA A 292 -24.54 -4.60 13.69
C ALA A 292 -25.05 -3.45 14.57
N ALA A 293 -24.30 -3.08 15.61
CA ALA A 293 -24.61 -1.99 16.53
C ALA A 293 -24.60 -0.61 15.84
N ALA A 294 -23.86 -0.45 14.74
CA ALA A 294 -23.84 0.77 13.95
C ALA A 294 -25.02 0.89 12.94
N LEU A 295 -25.87 -0.14 12.80
CA LEU A 295 -27.01 -0.10 11.89
C LEU A 295 -28.15 0.83 12.37
N PRO A 296 -28.60 0.81 13.64
CA PRO A 296 -29.75 1.60 14.07
C PRO A 296 -29.58 3.12 13.87
N PRO A 297 -28.44 3.76 14.24
CA PRO A 297 -28.24 5.19 13.99
C PRO A 297 -28.22 5.58 12.51
N LYS A 298 -27.81 4.66 11.63
CA LYS A 298 -27.83 4.91 10.17
C LYS A 298 -29.25 4.91 9.60
N LEU A 299 -30.17 4.19 10.24
CA LEU A 299 -31.58 4.14 9.85
C LEU A 299 -32.40 5.30 10.43
N THR A 300 -32.04 5.81 11.62
CA THR A 300 -32.75 6.94 12.24
C THR A 300 -32.56 8.25 11.47
N VAL A 301 -31.39 8.48 10.86
CA VAL A 301 -31.12 9.74 10.13
C VAL A 301 -32.06 9.95 8.93
N PRO A 302 -32.21 9.01 7.98
CA PRO A 302 -33.21 9.13 6.91
C PRO A 302 -34.63 9.21 7.48
N MET A 303 -34.95 8.40 8.49
CA MET A 303 -36.29 8.40 9.09
C MET A 303 -36.67 9.78 9.61
N ILE A 304 -35.80 10.44 10.39
CA ILE A 304 -36.04 11.79 10.90
C ILE A 304 -36.10 12.80 9.75
N LEU A 305 -35.18 12.73 8.79
CA LEU A 305 -35.13 13.65 7.64
C LEU A 305 -36.43 13.61 6.81
N PHE A 306 -37.05 12.45 6.65
CA PHE A 306 -38.27 12.29 5.84
C PHE A 306 -39.57 12.41 6.67
N PHE A 307 -39.60 11.92 7.91
CA PHE A 307 -40.80 12.00 8.75
C PHE A 307 -41.01 13.40 9.35
N LEU A 308 -39.94 14.08 9.79
CA LEU A 308 -40.07 15.36 10.49
C LEU A 308 -40.71 16.46 9.64
N PRO A 309 -40.34 16.68 8.36
CA PRO A 309 -40.97 17.71 7.53
C PRO A 309 -42.45 17.39 7.23
N VAL A 310 -42.78 16.11 7.02
CA VAL A 310 -44.17 15.67 6.79
C VAL A 310 -45.02 15.91 8.03
N LEU A 311 -44.48 15.59 9.21
CA LEU A 311 -45.17 15.81 10.48
C LEU A 311 -45.39 17.30 10.76
N ILE A 312 -44.41 18.16 10.47
CA ILE A 312 -44.56 19.63 10.51
C ILE A 312 -45.64 20.11 9.54
N ALA A 313 -45.62 19.65 8.29
CA ALA A 313 -46.60 20.04 7.28
C ALA A 313 -48.04 19.63 7.65
N VAL A 314 -48.23 18.45 8.23
CA VAL A 314 -49.56 17.96 8.65
C VAL A 314 -50.08 18.71 9.87
N ILE A 315 -49.22 19.03 10.84
CA ILE A 315 -49.63 19.73 12.08
C ILE A 315 -49.85 21.22 11.83
N LEU A 316 -48.91 21.90 11.17
CA LEU A 316 -48.97 23.35 10.94
C LEU A 316 -49.79 23.74 9.71
N GLY A 317 -50.01 22.84 8.75
CA GLY A 317 -50.81 23.08 7.55
C GLY A 317 -52.21 23.63 7.84
N PRO A 318 -53.07 22.93 8.60
CA PRO A 318 -54.42 23.42 8.89
C PRO A 318 -54.42 24.67 9.78
N ALA A 319 -53.45 24.80 10.70
CA ALA A 319 -53.31 26.01 11.51
C ALA A 319 -52.94 27.24 10.65
N GLY A 320 -52.06 27.07 9.66
CA GLY A 320 -51.72 28.11 8.69
C GLY A 320 -52.91 28.52 7.82
N ILE A 321 -53.69 27.55 7.33
CA ILE A 321 -54.90 27.81 6.53
C ILE A 321 -55.93 28.59 7.38
N GLN A 322 -56.18 28.18 8.63
CA GLN A 322 -57.13 28.87 9.52
C GLN A 322 -56.72 30.31 9.85
N VAL A 323 -55.42 30.60 9.93
CA VAL A 323 -54.92 31.98 10.15
C VAL A 323 -55.05 32.79 8.86
N ALA A 324 -54.78 32.20 7.70
CA ALA A 324 -54.93 32.86 6.41
C ALA A 324 -56.40 33.20 6.08
N ASP A 325 -57.36 32.35 6.43
CA ASP A 325 -58.80 32.60 6.22
C ASP A 325 -59.37 33.67 7.18
N ARG A 326 -58.67 34.00 8.28
CA ARG A 326 -59.10 35.01 9.26
C ARG A 326 -58.54 36.41 9.01
N PHE A 327 -57.56 36.56 8.13
CA PHE A 327 -56.97 37.84 7.73
C PHE A 327 -57.51 38.25 6.36
#